data_AF-A0A5A7NBS4-F1
#
_entry.id   AF-A0A5A7NBS4-F1
#
_cell.length_a   1.000
_cell.length_b   1.000
_cell.length_c   1.000
_cell.angle_alpha   90.00
_cell.angle_beta   90.00
_cell.angle_gamma   90.00
#
_symmetry.space_group_name_H-M   'P 1'
#
loop_
_entity.id
_entity.type
_entity.pdbx_description
1 polymer ?
#
loop_
_entity_poly.entity_id
_entity_poly.type
_entity_poly.pdbx_seq_one_letter_code
_entity_poly.pdbx_strand_id
1 'polypeptide(L)'
;MVWLSPRPASFSTPVWPLELGGAQAPGAIMEGAGISSAVEVRAVRTGPEAAKTANDYYLIREGADGPRRYFNPQTGAEQPDGDRMRAEALARYYSGDQSSPIKSADYLTQHTADYPANNPLLPIWRVVFDRSDRITVYVDTGSGRLATIGNRTRDAILTVFTNVHTMSFLPAGAEWARVMLIGLLIGSLFAAAVLGLGLLILLRARRKAKMDRKWHRILAHAAVIPALMFSSSGLYHLLHASTLLSAAPSVVPQTRFSASELLGLKGDDVAAMAQTHAATQAVTGLSAARSEAGDLVWRVALAAPQQSAGHSALAHAHHGAMPDQAMSAAKALPTALWIKGDSGALMENAAQDIARALAIKATGLGENRIVSMDQVHGFTPEYGFLNKRLPVWRVAFDDPETPLLFVDAADAVVAATVSKADVREGKFFNTVHKWSFLDWMGQKPRDVVIMSFVALIVLTSLFGWVTQIRRIRQLDTQRKKSP
;
A
#
# COMPACT_ATOMS: atom_id res chain seq x y z
N MET A 1 10.85 -9.15 -7.74
CA MET A 1 9.95 -8.50 -8.73
C MET A 1 10.31 -7.06 -9.07
N VAL A 2 10.95 -6.30 -8.17
CA VAL A 2 11.35 -4.89 -8.42
C VAL A 2 12.26 -4.72 -9.65
N TRP A 3 13.02 -5.75 -10.02
CA TRP A 3 13.99 -5.70 -11.12
C TRP A 3 13.37 -5.62 -12.52
N LEU A 4 12.12 -6.07 -12.67
CA LEU A 4 11.41 -6.16 -13.95
C LEU A 4 10.17 -5.27 -13.99
N SER A 5 9.87 -4.59 -12.88
CA SER A 5 8.76 -3.66 -12.79
C SER A 5 9.17 -2.33 -13.40
N PRO A 6 8.28 -1.67 -14.18
CA PRO A 6 8.54 -0.30 -14.62
C PRO A 6 8.68 0.60 -13.40
N ARG A 7 9.57 1.59 -13.48
CA ARG A 7 9.68 2.65 -12.47
C ARG A 7 8.77 3.80 -12.89
N PRO A 8 7.96 4.35 -11.96
CA PRO A 8 7.16 5.51 -12.29
C PRO A 8 8.09 6.72 -12.53
N ALA A 9 7.67 7.63 -13.40
CA ALA A 9 8.38 8.87 -13.69
C ALA A 9 8.40 9.83 -12.48
N SER A 10 7.40 9.71 -11.59
CA SER A 10 7.33 10.44 -10.33
C SER A 10 6.81 9.54 -9.20
N PHE A 11 7.26 9.80 -7.98
CA PHE A 11 6.82 9.09 -6.78
C PHE A 11 5.91 9.93 -5.88
N SER A 12 5.74 11.21 -6.18
CA SER A 12 4.86 12.13 -5.45
C SER A 12 3.63 12.46 -6.27
N THR A 13 2.54 12.78 -5.58
CA THR A 13 1.34 13.33 -6.22
C THR A 13 1.69 14.58 -7.03
N PRO A 14 1.02 14.81 -8.18
CA PRO A 14 1.27 16.03 -8.95
C PRO A 14 0.92 17.28 -8.13
N VAL A 15 1.72 18.32 -8.32
CA VAL A 15 1.50 19.65 -7.73
C VAL A 15 0.88 20.50 -8.84
N TRP A 16 -0.46 20.49 -8.92
CA TRP A 16 -1.22 21.26 -9.89
C TRP A 16 -1.97 22.38 -9.16
N PRO A 17 -1.57 23.65 -9.33
CA PRO A 17 -2.25 24.78 -8.69
C PRO A 17 -3.73 24.87 -9.08
N LEU A 18 -4.59 25.19 -8.12
CA LEU A 18 -6.02 25.41 -8.30
C LEU A 18 -6.32 26.89 -8.48
N GLU A 19 -7.13 27.22 -9.47
CA GLU A 19 -7.66 28.55 -9.73
C GLU A 19 -9.18 28.54 -9.52
N LEU A 20 -9.61 28.79 -8.27
CA LEU A 20 -11.03 28.73 -7.91
C LEU A 20 -11.78 30.06 -8.12
N GLY A 21 -11.19 31.02 -8.83
CA GLY A 21 -11.77 32.31 -9.21
C GLY A 21 -13.25 32.25 -9.62
N GLY A 22 -14.17 32.84 -8.85
CA GLY A 22 -15.61 32.87 -9.13
C GLY A 22 -16.34 31.54 -8.93
N ALA A 23 -15.79 30.64 -8.12
CA ALA A 23 -16.40 29.36 -7.82
C ALA A 23 -17.64 29.51 -6.91
N GLN A 24 -18.68 28.75 -7.25
CA GLN A 24 -19.86 28.59 -6.42
C GLN A 24 -19.54 27.74 -5.18
N ALA A 25 -20.39 27.82 -4.16
CA ALA A 25 -20.29 26.93 -3.02
C ALA A 25 -20.57 25.47 -3.47
N PRO A 26 -19.78 24.47 -3.01
CA PRO A 26 -20.01 23.07 -3.38
C PRO A 26 -21.44 22.59 -3.06
N GLY A 27 -22.04 23.11 -1.99
CA GLY A 27 -23.44 22.83 -1.64
C GLY A 27 -24.44 23.28 -2.70
N ALA A 28 -24.22 24.43 -3.34
CA ALA A 28 -25.12 24.95 -4.37
C ALA A 28 -25.07 24.08 -5.63
N ILE A 29 -23.88 23.59 -5.98
CA ILE A 29 -23.68 22.65 -7.09
C ILE A 29 -24.32 21.30 -6.76
N MET A 30 -24.18 20.83 -5.52
CA MET A 30 -24.86 19.62 -5.06
C MET A 30 -26.39 19.76 -5.17
N GLU A 31 -26.96 20.86 -4.71
CA GLU A 31 -28.41 21.13 -4.82
C GLU A 31 -28.86 21.18 -6.29
N GLY A 32 -28.14 21.91 -7.15
CA GLY A 32 -28.43 21.99 -8.58
C GLY A 32 -28.33 20.65 -9.31
N ALA A 33 -27.47 19.75 -8.84
CA ALA A 33 -27.29 18.40 -9.37
C ALA A 33 -28.20 17.34 -8.72
N GLY A 34 -29.06 17.73 -7.77
CA GLY A 34 -29.95 16.82 -7.04
C GLY A 34 -29.23 15.91 -6.03
N ILE A 35 -28.02 16.27 -5.60
CA ILE A 35 -27.21 15.52 -4.63
C ILE A 35 -27.50 16.03 -3.22
N SER A 36 -28.14 15.21 -2.38
CA SER A 36 -28.45 15.60 -1.00
C SER A 36 -27.29 15.39 -0.03
N SER A 37 -26.44 14.40 -0.29
CA SER A 37 -25.30 14.07 0.57
C SER A 37 -24.13 13.46 -0.21
N ALA A 38 -22.91 13.68 0.29
CA ALA A 38 -21.68 13.15 -0.26
C ALA A 38 -20.76 12.61 0.82
N VAL A 39 -19.96 11.58 0.49
CA VAL A 39 -18.90 11.03 1.35
C VAL A 39 -17.53 11.65 1.08
N GLU A 40 -17.38 12.34 -0.05
CA GLU A 40 -16.16 13.04 -0.44
C GLU A 40 -16.51 14.27 -1.26
N VAL A 41 -15.96 15.42 -0.88
CA VAL A 41 -16.06 16.68 -1.63
C VAL A 41 -14.67 17.31 -1.69
N ARG A 42 -14.13 17.49 -2.90
CA ARG A 42 -12.79 18.06 -3.11
C ARG A 42 -12.76 18.99 -4.32
N ALA A 43 -11.88 19.99 -4.31
CA ALA A 43 -11.50 20.72 -5.52
C ALA A 43 -10.17 20.20 -6.03
N VAL A 44 -10.10 19.94 -7.34
CA VAL A 44 -9.00 19.23 -7.99
C VAL A 44 -8.81 19.73 -9.41
N ARG A 45 -7.56 19.69 -9.91
CA ARG A 45 -7.24 19.96 -11.31
C ARG A 45 -7.06 18.67 -12.10
N THR A 46 -7.43 18.68 -13.38
CA THR A 46 -7.31 17.51 -14.27
C THR A 46 -5.97 17.40 -15.01
N GLY A 47 -5.06 18.34 -14.87
CA GLY A 47 -3.75 18.29 -15.51
C GLY A 47 -2.84 19.47 -15.12
N PRO A 48 -1.58 19.49 -15.59
CA PRO A 48 -0.68 20.60 -15.35
C PRO A 48 -1.20 21.87 -16.03
N GLU A 49 -0.81 23.05 -15.53
CA GLU A 49 -1.23 24.36 -16.04
C GLU A 49 -1.02 24.50 -17.56
N ALA A 50 0.09 23.99 -18.08
CA ALA A 50 0.42 24.05 -19.51
C ALA A 50 -0.46 23.15 -20.42
N ALA A 51 -1.24 22.22 -19.85
CA ALA A 51 -2.12 21.38 -20.63
C ALA A 51 -3.39 22.16 -21.01
N LYS A 52 -3.64 22.31 -22.31
CA LYS A 52 -4.82 23.02 -22.85
C LYS A 52 -6.17 22.47 -22.38
N THR A 53 -6.20 21.25 -21.86
CA THR A 53 -7.40 20.56 -21.36
C THR A 53 -7.50 20.57 -19.83
N ALA A 54 -6.55 21.19 -19.12
CA ALA A 54 -6.56 21.24 -17.67
C ALA A 54 -7.58 22.28 -17.19
N ASN A 55 -8.55 21.82 -16.44
CA ASN A 55 -9.56 22.64 -15.78
C ASN A 55 -9.65 22.23 -14.31
N ASP A 56 -10.16 23.15 -13.49
CA ASP A 56 -10.46 22.90 -12.09
C ASP A 56 -11.90 22.39 -11.94
N TYR A 57 -12.08 21.42 -11.07
CA TYR A 57 -13.37 20.76 -10.83
C TYR A 57 -13.61 20.55 -9.35
N TYR A 58 -14.88 20.62 -8.95
CA TYR A 58 -15.34 19.95 -7.75
C TYR A 58 -15.62 18.48 -8.05
N LEU A 59 -14.92 17.64 -7.31
CA LEU A 59 -15.09 16.22 -7.24
C LEU A 59 -16.05 15.90 -6.09
N ILE A 60 -17.15 15.23 -6.40
CA ILE A 60 -18.18 14.84 -5.44
C ILE A 60 -18.41 13.33 -5.57
N ARG A 61 -18.39 12.62 -4.45
CA ARG A 61 -18.70 11.19 -4.39
C ARG A 61 -19.82 10.94 -3.40
N GLU A 62 -20.90 10.33 -3.86
CA GLU A 62 -22.12 10.11 -3.07
C GLU A 62 -22.01 8.89 -2.14
N GLY A 63 -21.24 7.87 -2.54
CA GLY A 63 -21.06 6.64 -1.76
C GLY A 63 -19.67 6.00 -1.91
N ALA A 64 -19.37 5.04 -1.04
CA ALA A 64 -18.07 4.38 -0.94
C ALA A 64 -17.54 3.85 -2.28
N ASP A 65 -18.40 3.15 -3.02
CA ASP A 65 -18.00 2.39 -4.21
C ASP A 65 -18.43 3.07 -5.52
N GLY A 66 -19.14 4.19 -5.44
CA GLY A 66 -19.57 4.95 -6.62
C GLY A 66 -18.40 5.70 -7.25
N PRO A 67 -18.38 5.89 -8.59
CA PRO A 67 -17.40 6.75 -9.23
C PRO A 67 -17.59 8.20 -8.79
N ARG A 68 -16.55 9.01 -8.99
CA ARG A 68 -16.58 10.40 -8.59
C ARG A 68 -17.20 11.25 -9.70
N ARG A 69 -18.12 12.14 -9.36
CA ARG A 69 -18.74 13.09 -10.30
C ARG A 69 -17.98 14.40 -10.26
N TYR A 70 -17.83 15.04 -11.42
CA TYR A 70 -16.99 16.22 -11.59
C TYR A 70 -17.86 17.38 -12.04
N PHE A 71 -17.73 18.52 -11.37
CA PHE A 71 -18.54 19.70 -11.64
C PHE A 71 -17.65 20.91 -11.82
N ASN A 72 -17.91 21.70 -12.86
CA ASN A 72 -17.22 22.95 -13.08
C ASN A 72 -17.56 23.93 -11.93
N PRO A 73 -16.56 24.47 -11.21
CA PRO A 73 -16.81 25.29 -10.02
C PRO A 73 -17.57 26.59 -10.30
N GLN A 74 -17.43 27.17 -11.49
CA GLN A 74 -18.06 28.46 -11.84
C GLN A 74 -19.49 28.30 -12.34
N THR A 75 -19.74 27.26 -13.14
CA THR A 75 -21.04 27.05 -13.81
C THR A 75 -21.93 26.03 -13.10
N GLY A 76 -21.35 25.16 -12.27
CA GLY A 76 -22.02 23.99 -11.70
C GLY A 76 -22.31 22.89 -12.72
N ALA A 77 -21.90 23.04 -13.99
CA ALA A 77 -22.12 22.05 -15.02
C ALA A 77 -21.31 20.77 -14.71
N GLU A 78 -21.98 19.63 -14.77
CA GLU A 78 -21.30 18.33 -14.67
C GLU A 78 -20.41 18.12 -15.90
N GLN A 79 -19.21 17.60 -15.68
CA GLN A 79 -18.31 17.11 -16.71
C GLN A 79 -18.45 15.58 -16.78
N PRO A 80 -19.16 15.05 -17.78
CA PRO A 80 -19.21 13.62 -18.03
C PRO A 80 -17.79 13.07 -18.18
N ASP A 81 -17.57 11.87 -17.66
CA ASP A 81 -16.28 11.18 -17.67
C ASP A 81 -15.13 11.93 -16.98
N GLY A 82 -15.38 12.96 -16.17
CA GLY A 82 -14.34 13.73 -15.49
C GLY A 82 -13.39 12.89 -14.62
N ASP A 83 -13.92 11.83 -13.98
CA ASP A 83 -13.12 10.90 -13.18
C ASP A 83 -12.14 10.11 -14.07
N ARG A 84 -12.63 9.60 -15.19
CA ARG A 84 -11.81 8.92 -16.19
C ARG A 84 -10.75 9.88 -16.76
N MET A 85 -11.13 11.10 -17.15
CA MET A 85 -10.20 12.10 -17.68
C MET A 85 -9.04 12.37 -16.69
N ARG A 86 -9.35 12.51 -15.39
CA ARG A 86 -8.31 12.70 -14.37
C ARG A 86 -7.47 11.45 -14.18
N ALA A 87 -8.06 10.27 -14.20
CA ALA A 87 -7.32 9.01 -14.12
C ALA A 87 -6.30 8.89 -15.26
N GLU A 88 -6.71 9.22 -16.49
CA GLU A 88 -5.84 9.22 -17.65
C GLU A 88 -4.70 10.25 -17.51
N ALA A 89 -5.00 11.47 -17.04
CA ALA A 89 -3.97 12.48 -16.79
C ALA A 89 -2.96 12.07 -15.71
N LEU A 90 -3.43 11.49 -14.60
CA LEU A 90 -2.57 10.94 -13.55
C LEU A 90 -1.72 9.77 -14.08
N ALA A 91 -2.32 8.88 -14.89
CA ALA A 91 -1.60 7.77 -15.51
C ALA A 91 -0.49 8.26 -16.43
N ARG A 92 -0.72 9.32 -17.23
CA ARG A 92 0.31 9.96 -18.05
C ARG A 92 1.42 10.59 -17.21
N TYR A 93 1.06 11.28 -16.13
CA TYR A 93 2.03 11.85 -15.19
C TYR A 93 2.94 10.78 -14.57
N TYR A 94 2.38 9.69 -14.04
CA TYR A 94 3.16 8.63 -13.39
C TYR A 94 3.91 7.72 -14.35
N SER A 95 3.40 7.49 -15.57
CA SER A 95 4.10 6.71 -16.59
C SER A 95 5.19 7.52 -17.31
N GLY A 96 5.09 8.84 -17.31
CA GLY A 96 5.90 9.71 -18.16
C GLY A 96 5.52 9.66 -19.64
N ASP A 97 4.41 9.01 -20.00
CA ASP A 97 3.97 8.83 -21.39
C ASP A 97 2.81 9.77 -21.75
N GLN A 98 3.13 10.80 -22.54
CA GLN A 98 2.16 11.81 -22.98
C GLN A 98 1.49 11.48 -24.31
N SER A 99 1.96 10.45 -25.03
CA SER A 99 1.64 10.27 -26.46
C SER A 99 0.93 8.97 -26.79
N SER A 100 1.24 7.88 -26.07
CA SER A 100 0.65 6.58 -26.42
C SER A 100 -0.88 6.61 -26.22
N PRO A 101 -1.64 5.96 -27.11
CA PRO A 101 -3.08 5.77 -26.92
C PRO A 101 -3.38 4.98 -25.64
N ILE A 102 -4.56 5.21 -25.07
CA ILE A 102 -5.06 4.45 -23.92
C ILE A 102 -5.98 3.36 -24.46
N LYS A 103 -5.63 2.11 -24.16
CA LYS A 103 -6.38 0.92 -24.58
C LYS A 103 -7.64 0.73 -23.74
N SER A 104 -7.54 0.90 -22.43
CA SER A 104 -8.69 0.85 -21.52
C SER A 104 -8.44 1.70 -20.27
N ALA A 105 -9.53 2.19 -19.67
CA ALA A 105 -9.54 2.84 -18.38
C ALA A 105 -10.73 2.26 -17.60
N ASP A 106 -10.44 1.40 -16.63
CA ASP A 106 -11.43 0.60 -15.90
C ASP A 106 -11.50 1.06 -14.45
N TYR A 107 -12.72 1.30 -13.95
CA TYR A 107 -12.94 1.62 -12.53
C TYR A 107 -13.06 0.33 -11.72
N LEU A 108 -12.20 0.17 -10.71
CA LEU A 108 -12.13 -1.03 -9.88
C LEU A 108 -12.55 -0.71 -8.45
N THR A 109 -13.58 -1.40 -7.98
CA THR A 109 -14.06 -1.35 -6.57
C THR A 109 -13.63 -2.58 -5.77
N GLN A 110 -12.97 -3.55 -6.42
CA GLN A 110 -12.54 -4.81 -5.82
C GLN A 110 -11.15 -5.20 -6.30
N HIS A 111 -10.45 -5.99 -5.50
CA HIS A 111 -9.15 -6.55 -5.87
C HIS A 111 -9.29 -7.57 -7.00
N THR A 112 -8.28 -7.61 -7.86
CA THR A 112 -8.19 -8.54 -8.99
C THR A 112 -6.86 -9.29 -8.95
N ALA A 113 -6.65 -10.24 -9.86
CA ALA A 113 -5.35 -10.92 -9.97
C ALA A 113 -4.19 -9.94 -10.28
N ASP A 114 -4.46 -8.91 -11.10
CA ASP A 114 -3.49 -7.87 -11.49
C ASP A 114 -3.36 -6.76 -10.41
N TYR A 115 -4.32 -6.65 -9.50
CA TYR A 115 -4.37 -5.69 -8.40
C TYR A 115 -4.77 -6.38 -7.08
N PRO A 116 -3.84 -7.12 -6.46
CA PRO A 116 -4.13 -7.97 -5.30
C PRO A 116 -4.38 -7.17 -4.01
N ALA A 117 -4.95 -7.83 -3.00
CA ALA A 117 -5.36 -7.30 -1.69
C ALA A 117 -4.27 -6.55 -0.90
N ASN A 118 -3.01 -6.78 -1.23
CA ASN A 118 -1.91 -6.02 -0.65
C ASN A 118 -1.85 -4.56 -1.17
N ASN A 119 -2.69 -4.16 -2.12
CA ASN A 119 -2.89 -2.75 -2.44
C ASN A 119 -4.17 -2.27 -1.74
N PRO A 120 -4.06 -1.44 -0.69
CA PRO A 120 -5.22 -1.06 0.12
C PRO A 120 -6.05 0.06 -0.52
N LEU A 121 -5.57 0.68 -1.61
CA LEU A 121 -6.30 1.77 -2.26
C LEU A 121 -7.40 1.20 -3.16
N LEU A 122 -8.63 1.27 -2.67
CA LEU A 122 -9.87 1.09 -3.42
C LEU A 122 -10.88 2.19 -3.01
N PRO A 123 -11.79 2.59 -3.91
CA PRO A 123 -11.79 2.26 -5.34
C PRO A 123 -10.61 2.92 -6.09
N ILE A 124 -10.24 2.38 -7.25
CA ILE A 124 -9.07 2.79 -8.03
C ILE A 124 -9.35 2.75 -9.52
N TRP A 125 -8.69 3.59 -10.31
CA TRP A 125 -8.72 3.49 -11.77
C TRP A 125 -7.52 2.69 -12.27
N ARG A 126 -7.78 1.74 -13.17
CA ARG A 126 -6.77 0.99 -13.92
C ARG A 126 -6.70 1.53 -15.34
N VAL A 127 -5.61 2.19 -15.69
CA VAL A 127 -5.37 2.76 -17.02
C VAL A 127 -4.32 1.92 -17.74
N VAL A 128 -4.68 1.35 -18.89
CA VAL A 128 -3.82 0.50 -19.72
C VAL A 128 -3.45 1.25 -20.99
N PHE A 129 -2.17 1.45 -21.24
CA PHE A 129 -1.68 2.06 -22.48
C PHE A 129 -1.61 1.02 -23.62
N ASP A 130 -1.91 1.47 -24.83
CA ASP A 130 -1.76 0.65 -26.05
C ASP A 130 -0.31 0.66 -26.53
N ARG A 131 0.50 -0.16 -25.87
CA ARG A 131 1.94 -0.31 -26.11
C ARG A 131 2.34 -1.78 -26.13
N SER A 132 3.47 -2.10 -26.75
CA SER A 132 4.01 -3.47 -26.77
C SER A 132 4.30 -4.05 -25.38
N ASP A 133 4.73 -3.21 -24.44
CA ASP A 133 5.03 -3.55 -23.06
C ASP A 133 3.80 -3.51 -22.14
N ARG A 134 2.67 -2.98 -22.63
CA ARG A 134 1.38 -2.87 -21.93
C ARG A 134 1.52 -2.22 -20.56
N ILE A 135 2.09 -1.01 -20.51
CA ILE A 135 2.13 -0.22 -19.26
C ILE A 135 0.72 -0.08 -18.70
N THR A 136 0.55 -0.46 -17.44
CA THR A 136 -0.70 -0.35 -16.70
C THR A 136 -0.45 0.46 -15.44
N VAL A 137 -1.25 1.51 -15.23
CA VAL A 137 -1.12 2.43 -14.09
C VAL A 137 -2.39 2.39 -13.26
N TYR A 138 -2.24 2.22 -11.95
CA TYR A 138 -3.35 2.21 -10.99
C TYR A 138 -3.31 3.49 -10.16
N VAL A 139 -4.33 4.34 -10.29
CA VAL A 139 -4.35 5.69 -9.69
C VAL A 139 -5.64 5.95 -8.93
N ASP A 140 -5.53 6.59 -7.77
CA ASP A 140 -6.67 7.13 -7.04
C ASP A 140 -6.90 8.54 -7.53
N THR A 141 -8.03 8.76 -8.20
CA THR A 141 -8.35 10.07 -8.73
C THR A 141 -8.52 11.06 -7.61
N GLY A 142 -9.24 10.75 -6.53
CA GLY A 142 -9.49 11.65 -5.39
C GLY A 142 -8.23 12.35 -4.87
N SER A 143 -7.32 11.58 -4.28
CA SER A 143 -6.07 12.07 -3.71
C SER A 143 -4.92 12.23 -4.72
N GLY A 144 -5.11 11.80 -5.96
CA GLY A 144 -4.10 11.85 -7.02
C GLY A 144 -2.95 10.84 -6.86
N ARG A 145 -3.07 9.87 -5.93
CA ARG A 145 -1.99 8.94 -5.58
C ARG A 145 -1.81 7.81 -6.60
N LEU A 146 -0.56 7.41 -6.79
CA LEU A 146 -0.22 6.17 -7.50
C LEU A 146 -0.30 4.98 -6.54
N ALA A 147 -1.15 4.00 -6.85
CA ALA A 147 -1.14 2.73 -6.13
C ALA A 147 0.02 1.84 -6.59
N THR A 148 0.06 1.56 -7.89
CA THR A 148 1.11 0.76 -8.52
C THR A 148 1.20 1.01 -10.02
N ILE A 149 2.35 0.68 -10.61
CA ILE A 149 2.59 0.68 -12.06
C ILE A 149 3.13 -0.70 -12.46
N GLY A 150 2.65 -1.23 -13.57
CA GLY A 150 2.95 -2.56 -14.07
C GLY A 150 3.17 -2.60 -15.57
N ASN A 151 3.62 -3.77 -16.04
CA ASN A 151 3.84 -4.08 -17.45
C ASN A 151 3.59 -5.58 -17.67
N ARG A 152 3.54 -6.00 -18.93
CA ARG A 152 3.27 -7.40 -19.30
C ARG A 152 4.17 -8.42 -18.59
N THR A 153 5.47 -8.13 -18.47
CA THR A 153 6.45 -9.04 -17.87
C THR A 153 6.20 -9.21 -16.37
N ARG A 154 5.97 -8.10 -15.66
CA ARG A 154 5.62 -8.11 -14.24
C ARG A 154 4.33 -8.86 -14.00
N ASP A 155 3.31 -8.62 -14.82
CA ASP A 155 2.00 -9.24 -14.68
C ASP A 155 2.06 -10.77 -14.86
N ALA A 156 2.84 -11.24 -15.85
CA ALA A 156 3.08 -12.67 -16.04
C ALA A 156 3.78 -13.32 -14.82
N ILE A 157 4.80 -12.66 -14.27
CA ILE A 157 5.50 -13.14 -13.07
C ILE A 157 4.59 -13.12 -11.85
N LEU A 158 3.80 -12.06 -11.67
CA LEU A 158 2.85 -11.93 -10.56
C LEU A 158 1.75 -12.99 -10.66
N THR A 159 1.30 -13.32 -11.87
CA THR A 159 0.34 -14.40 -12.12
C THR A 159 0.90 -15.74 -11.65
N VAL A 160 2.12 -16.10 -12.06
CA VAL A 160 2.75 -17.36 -11.61
C VAL A 160 2.95 -17.35 -10.09
N PHE A 161 3.47 -16.25 -9.55
CA PHE A 161 3.73 -16.13 -8.12
C PHE A 161 2.46 -16.27 -7.28
N THR A 162 1.40 -15.52 -7.59
CA THR A 162 0.14 -15.56 -6.83
C THR A 162 -0.54 -16.92 -6.94
N ASN A 163 -0.52 -17.56 -8.12
CA ASN A 163 -1.09 -18.90 -8.25
C ASN A 163 -0.31 -19.96 -7.47
N VAL A 164 1.02 -19.90 -7.46
CA VAL A 164 1.86 -20.93 -6.81
C VAL A 164 2.08 -20.67 -5.31
N HIS A 165 2.18 -19.42 -4.89
CA HIS A 165 2.50 -19.06 -3.50
C HIS A 165 1.27 -18.74 -2.66
N THR A 166 0.24 -18.12 -3.24
CA THR A 166 -0.97 -17.75 -2.51
C THR A 166 -2.21 -18.51 -2.96
N MET A 167 -2.09 -19.40 -3.96
CA MET A 167 -3.19 -20.18 -4.53
C MET A 167 -4.36 -19.27 -4.97
N SER A 168 -4.05 -18.19 -5.70
CA SER A 168 -5.05 -17.18 -6.11
C SER A 168 -6.18 -17.71 -6.99
N PHE A 169 -6.03 -18.89 -7.59
CA PHE A 169 -7.11 -19.59 -8.30
C PHE A 169 -8.21 -20.12 -7.35
N LEU A 170 -7.96 -20.23 -6.04
CA LEU A 170 -9.00 -20.58 -5.08
C LEU A 170 -9.90 -19.37 -4.82
N PRO A 171 -11.24 -19.52 -4.82
CA PRO A 171 -12.15 -18.42 -4.53
C PRO A 171 -11.99 -17.93 -3.09
N ALA A 172 -12.42 -16.69 -2.82
CA ALA A 172 -12.31 -16.08 -1.50
C ALA A 172 -13.00 -16.91 -0.39
N GLY A 173 -14.16 -17.52 -0.70
CA GLY A 173 -14.88 -18.39 0.25
C GLY A 173 -14.19 -19.73 0.56
N ALA A 174 -13.11 -20.08 -0.14
CA ALA A 174 -12.34 -21.31 0.08
C ALA A 174 -11.03 -21.06 0.86
N GLU A 175 -11.01 -20.06 1.75
CA GLU A 175 -9.82 -19.75 2.54
C GLU A 175 -9.33 -20.95 3.37
N TRP A 176 -10.23 -21.73 3.96
CA TRP A 176 -9.86 -22.94 4.73
C TRP A 176 -9.05 -23.92 3.89
N ALA A 177 -9.41 -24.11 2.62
CA ALA A 177 -8.70 -24.99 1.71
C ALA A 177 -7.33 -24.43 1.34
N ARG A 178 -7.24 -23.10 1.19
CA ARG A 178 -5.98 -22.38 0.96
C ARG A 178 -5.02 -22.55 2.13
N VAL A 179 -5.48 -22.27 3.35
CA VAL A 179 -4.69 -22.40 4.59
C VAL A 179 -4.28 -23.85 4.80
N MET A 180 -5.20 -24.81 4.62
CA MET A 180 -4.88 -26.23 4.73
C MET A 180 -3.82 -26.66 3.72
N LEU A 181 -3.99 -26.33 2.42
CA LEU A 181 -3.07 -26.76 1.36
C LEU A 181 -1.68 -26.14 1.54
N ILE A 182 -1.60 -24.81 1.70
CA ILE A 182 -0.31 -24.13 1.90
C ILE A 182 0.32 -24.60 3.22
N GLY A 183 -0.47 -24.75 4.27
CA GLY A 183 -0.02 -25.25 5.57
C GLY A 183 0.56 -26.66 5.48
N LEU A 184 -0.05 -27.57 4.71
CA LEU A 184 0.46 -28.93 4.48
C LEU A 184 1.77 -28.90 3.69
N LEU A 185 1.85 -28.11 2.63
CA LEU A 185 3.06 -27.97 1.82
C LEU A 185 4.23 -27.41 2.64
N ILE A 186 4.03 -26.28 3.32
CA ILE A 186 5.06 -25.64 4.15
C ILE A 186 5.38 -26.49 5.38
N GLY A 187 4.36 -27.09 6.02
CA GLY A 187 4.53 -27.99 7.15
C GLY A 187 5.34 -29.23 6.81
N SER A 188 5.13 -29.81 5.62
CA SER A 188 5.94 -30.94 5.13
C SER A 188 7.39 -30.53 4.88
N LEU A 189 7.63 -29.33 4.34
CA LEU A 189 8.97 -28.78 4.16
C LEU A 189 9.67 -28.55 5.51
N PHE A 190 8.95 -28.00 6.49
CA PHE A 190 9.46 -27.80 7.85
C PHE A 190 9.81 -29.14 8.51
N ALA A 191 8.90 -30.13 8.47
CA ALA A 191 9.14 -31.46 9.01
C ALA A 191 10.33 -32.16 8.34
N ALA A 192 10.45 -32.06 7.01
CA ALA A 192 11.59 -32.60 6.27
C ALA A 192 12.91 -31.93 6.68
N ALA A 193 12.92 -30.62 6.90
CA ALA A 193 14.11 -29.89 7.35
C ALA A 193 14.50 -30.28 8.80
N VAL A 194 13.54 -30.43 9.71
CA VAL A 194 13.77 -30.89 11.09
C VAL A 194 14.31 -32.32 11.11
N LEU A 195 13.69 -33.24 10.35
CA LEU A 195 14.16 -34.61 10.22
C LEU A 195 15.56 -34.67 9.60
N GLY A 196 15.79 -33.87 8.55
CA GLY A 196 17.10 -33.72 7.92
C GLY A 196 18.17 -33.27 8.92
N LEU A 197 17.88 -32.25 9.73
CA LEU A 197 18.78 -31.79 10.80
C LEU A 197 19.05 -32.92 11.82
N GLY A 198 18.00 -33.61 12.26
CA GLY A 198 18.11 -34.75 13.16
C GLY A 198 19.04 -35.83 12.61
N LEU A 199 18.91 -36.19 11.33
CA LEU A 199 19.79 -37.15 10.67
C LEU A 199 21.24 -36.65 10.57
N LEU A 200 21.47 -35.36 10.34
CA LEU A 200 22.83 -34.79 10.29
C LEU A 200 23.54 -34.87 11.64
N ILE A 201 22.81 -34.66 12.73
CA ILE A 201 23.32 -34.71 14.11
C ILE A 201 23.50 -36.17 14.58
N LEU A 202 22.47 -37.00 14.39
CA LEU A 202 22.42 -38.37 14.94
C LEU A 202 23.28 -39.36 14.15
N LEU A 203 23.36 -39.23 12.82
CA LEU A 203 24.12 -40.16 11.99
C LEU A 203 25.54 -39.61 11.75
N ARG A 204 26.55 -40.21 12.39
CA ARG A 204 27.95 -39.92 12.11
C ARG A 204 28.31 -40.20 10.64
N ALA A 205 29.11 -39.32 10.05
CA ALA A 205 29.58 -39.50 8.68
C ALA A 205 30.41 -40.78 8.56
N ARG A 206 30.05 -41.68 7.65
CA ARG A 206 30.86 -42.88 7.38
C ARG A 206 32.14 -42.47 6.65
N ARG A 207 33.32 -42.88 7.17
CA ARG A 207 34.63 -42.59 6.57
C ARG A 207 34.73 -42.98 5.08
N LYS A 208 34.06 -44.06 4.66
CA LYS A 208 34.01 -44.56 3.27
C LYS A 208 32.67 -44.27 2.55
N ALA A 209 32.03 -43.15 2.82
CA ALA A 209 30.82 -42.76 2.07
C ALA A 209 31.14 -42.47 0.60
N LYS A 210 30.26 -42.92 -0.32
CA LYS A 210 30.30 -42.53 -1.74
C LYS A 210 30.22 -41.01 -1.89
N MET A 211 30.80 -40.48 -2.96
CA MET A 211 30.98 -39.04 -3.17
C MET A 211 29.66 -38.26 -3.22
N ASP A 212 28.62 -38.88 -3.79
CA ASP A 212 27.25 -38.35 -3.78
C ASP A 212 26.72 -38.08 -2.36
N ARG A 213 26.91 -39.02 -1.44
CA ARG A 213 26.48 -38.87 -0.04
C ARG A 213 27.28 -37.81 0.71
N LYS A 214 28.56 -37.63 0.37
CA LYS A 214 29.39 -36.57 0.96
C LYS A 214 28.88 -35.20 0.53
N TRP A 215 28.67 -34.99 -0.77
CA TRP A 215 28.14 -33.74 -1.30
C TRP A 215 26.73 -33.45 -0.79
N HIS A 216 25.83 -34.43 -0.77
CA HIS A 216 24.48 -34.24 -0.22
C HIS A 216 24.54 -33.80 1.24
N ARG A 217 25.42 -34.41 2.04
CA ARG A 217 25.60 -34.03 3.45
C ARG A 217 26.13 -32.60 3.59
N ILE A 218 27.11 -32.18 2.80
CA ILE A 218 27.66 -30.81 2.83
C ILE A 218 26.58 -29.79 2.46
N LEU A 219 25.88 -30.02 1.34
CA LEU A 219 24.79 -29.14 0.88
C LEU A 219 23.66 -29.07 1.92
N ALA A 220 23.33 -30.18 2.57
CA ALA A 220 22.32 -30.21 3.63
C ALA A 220 22.69 -29.36 4.86
N HIS A 221 23.98 -29.29 5.26
CA HIS A 221 24.38 -28.41 6.37
C HIS A 221 24.17 -26.93 6.01
N ALA A 222 24.43 -26.55 4.77
CA ALA A 222 24.24 -25.18 4.31
C ALA A 222 22.75 -24.84 4.07
N ALA A 223 21.95 -25.81 3.64
CA ALA A 223 20.54 -25.61 3.32
C ALA A 223 19.59 -25.66 4.54
N VAL A 224 19.94 -26.41 5.60
CA VAL A 224 19.01 -26.72 6.69
C VAL A 224 18.56 -25.51 7.49
N ILE A 225 19.48 -24.57 7.79
CA ILE A 225 19.14 -23.35 8.52
C ILE A 225 18.18 -22.46 7.70
N PRO A 226 18.50 -22.07 6.45
CA PRO A 226 17.57 -21.36 5.59
C PRO A 226 16.23 -22.08 5.40
N ALA A 227 16.24 -23.41 5.22
CA ALA A 227 15.01 -24.18 5.06
C ALA A 227 14.10 -24.08 6.29
N LEU A 228 14.66 -24.20 7.50
CA LEU A 228 13.92 -24.01 8.76
C LEU A 228 13.43 -22.58 8.92
N MET A 229 14.26 -21.58 8.58
CA MET A 229 13.89 -20.17 8.63
C MET A 229 12.68 -19.87 7.72
N PHE A 230 12.78 -20.17 6.42
CA PHE A 230 11.69 -19.87 5.47
C PHE A 230 10.40 -20.65 5.79
N SER A 231 10.49 -21.92 6.18
CA SER A 231 9.30 -22.73 6.44
C SER A 231 8.62 -22.40 7.76
N SER A 232 9.37 -22.14 8.84
CA SER A 232 8.78 -21.71 10.13
C SER A 232 8.12 -20.33 10.03
N SER A 233 8.79 -19.37 9.41
CA SER A 233 8.24 -18.03 9.18
C SER A 233 7.08 -18.02 8.20
N GLY A 234 7.15 -18.80 7.12
CA GLY A 234 6.05 -18.94 6.16
C GLY A 234 4.81 -19.56 6.82
N LEU A 235 4.98 -20.55 7.69
CA LEU A 235 3.86 -21.18 8.42
C LEU A 235 3.24 -20.21 9.44
N TYR A 236 4.06 -19.50 10.22
CA TYR A 236 3.55 -18.50 11.16
C TYR A 236 2.80 -17.37 10.43
N HIS A 237 3.39 -16.83 9.35
CA HIS A 237 2.76 -15.80 8.53
C HIS A 237 1.42 -16.24 7.94
N LEU A 238 1.34 -17.48 7.40
CA LEU A 238 0.11 -18.05 6.85
C LEU A 238 -1.01 -18.10 7.89
N LEU A 239 -0.70 -18.58 9.09
CA LEU A 239 -1.69 -18.71 10.16
C LEU A 239 -2.12 -17.34 10.70
N HIS A 240 -1.17 -16.41 10.81
CA HIS A 240 -1.45 -15.06 11.30
C HIS A 240 -2.28 -14.23 10.30
N ALA A 241 -2.02 -14.37 9.00
CA ALA A 241 -2.71 -13.64 7.94
C ALA A 241 -4.08 -14.24 7.55
N SER A 242 -4.48 -15.37 8.13
CA SER A 242 -5.72 -16.06 7.79
C SER A 242 -6.94 -15.35 8.36
N THR A 243 -7.89 -14.95 7.52
CA THR A 243 -9.13 -14.29 7.95
C THR A 243 -10.06 -15.21 8.74
N LEU A 244 -9.88 -16.54 8.66
CA LEU A 244 -10.50 -17.50 9.59
C LEU A 244 -10.08 -17.31 11.06
N LEU A 245 -8.92 -16.71 11.29
CA LEU A 245 -8.31 -16.56 12.61
C LEU A 245 -8.21 -15.08 13.03
N SER A 246 -8.28 -14.16 12.07
CA SER A 246 -8.30 -12.71 12.33
C SER A 246 -9.71 -12.20 12.57
N ALA A 247 -9.85 -11.22 13.47
CA ALA A 247 -11.10 -10.47 13.60
C ALA A 247 -11.41 -9.72 12.29
N ALA A 248 -12.69 -9.59 11.96
CA ALA A 248 -13.12 -8.76 10.83
C ALA A 248 -12.62 -7.31 11.05
N PRO A 249 -12.09 -6.64 10.03
CA PRO A 249 -11.62 -5.27 10.18
C PRO A 249 -12.78 -4.36 10.62
N SER A 250 -12.50 -3.48 11.60
CA SER A 250 -13.46 -2.48 12.05
C SER A 250 -13.87 -1.59 10.86
N VAL A 251 -15.16 -1.64 10.49
CA VAL A 251 -15.71 -0.74 9.47
C VAL A 251 -15.90 0.63 10.12
N VAL A 252 -15.02 1.58 9.82
CA VAL A 252 -15.21 2.97 10.26
C VAL A 252 -16.32 3.59 9.41
N PRO A 253 -17.44 4.05 10.01
CA PRO A 253 -18.52 4.67 9.26
C PRO A 253 -18.00 5.91 8.53
N GLN A 254 -18.30 5.98 7.22
CA GLN A 254 -17.87 7.08 6.37
C GLN A 254 -18.45 8.41 6.84
N THR A 255 -17.60 9.43 6.83
CA THR A 255 -18.01 10.81 7.02
C THR A 255 -18.92 11.22 5.85
N ARG A 256 -20.06 11.82 6.15
CA ARG A 256 -20.98 12.39 5.16
C ARG A 256 -21.06 13.90 5.32
N PHE A 257 -21.35 14.59 4.22
CA PHE A 257 -21.57 16.03 4.13
C PHE A 257 -22.90 16.26 3.42
N SER A 258 -23.80 17.05 4.01
CA SER A 258 -25.03 17.46 3.32
C SER A 258 -24.76 18.65 2.40
N ALA A 259 -25.60 18.82 1.38
CA ALA A 259 -25.52 19.98 0.51
C ALA A 259 -25.68 21.29 1.30
N SER A 260 -26.60 21.33 2.25
CA SER A 260 -26.89 22.51 3.08
C SER A 260 -25.70 22.96 3.94
N GLU A 261 -24.91 22.02 4.47
CA GLU A 261 -23.69 22.33 5.24
C GLU A 261 -22.62 22.98 4.35
N LEU A 262 -22.59 22.63 3.07
CA LEU A 262 -21.61 23.09 2.09
C LEU A 262 -22.05 24.36 1.33
N LEU A 263 -23.14 25.01 1.75
CA LEU A 263 -23.58 26.31 1.22
C LEU A 263 -22.81 27.50 1.81
N GLY A 264 -22.25 27.35 3.00
CA GLY A 264 -21.70 28.45 3.80
C GLY A 264 -20.50 29.16 3.18
N LEU A 265 -19.39 28.42 2.97
CA LEU A 265 -18.17 28.97 2.39
C LEU A 265 -18.06 28.57 0.91
N LYS A 266 -17.86 29.56 0.03
CA LYS A 266 -17.49 29.29 -1.36
C LYS A 266 -16.05 28.79 -1.42
N GLY A 267 -15.71 27.98 -2.42
CA GLY A 267 -14.31 27.59 -2.62
C GLY A 267 -13.40 28.80 -2.82
N ASP A 268 -13.98 29.86 -3.39
CA ASP A 268 -13.47 31.23 -3.43
C ASP A 268 -12.84 31.72 -2.12
N ASP A 269 -13.74 31.82 -1.14
CA ASP A 269 -13.44 32.35 0.17
C ASP A 269 -12.37 31.49 0.86
N VAL A 270 -12.47 30.17 0.71
CA VAL A 270 -11.49 29.24 1.30
C VAL A 270 -10.11 29.36 0.67
N ALA A 271 -10.03 29.48 -0.65
CA ALA A 271 -8.77 29.68 -1.36
C ALA A 271 -8.15 31.05 -1.02
N ALA A 272 -8.95 32.11 -0.94
CA ALA A 272 -8.51 33.45 -0.57
C ALA A 272 -8.01 33.52 0.89
N MET A 273 -8.69 32.86 1.82
CA MET A 273 -8.22 32.72 3.21
C MET A 273 -6.90 31.96 3.27
N ALA A 274 -6.74 30.89 2.50
CA ALA A 274 -5.47 30.18 2.44
C ALA A 274 -4.33 31.04 1.86
N GLN A 275 -4.60 31.87 0.85
CA GLN A 275 -3.61 32.84 0.36
C GLN A 275 -3.25 33.87 1.43
N THR A 276 -4.21 34.31 2.24
CA THR A 276 -3.95 35.23 3.38
C THR A 276 -3.02 34.61 4.42
N HIS A 277 -3.20 33.32 4.72
CA HIS A 277 -2.44 32.62 5.76
C HIS A 277 -1.15 31.95 5.29
N ALA A 278 -1.04 31.59 4.02
CA ALA A 278 0.12 30.90 3.44
C ALA A 278 0.92 31.75 2.43
N ALA A 279 0.48 32.99 2.18
CA ALA A 279 1.10 34.04 1.36
C ALA A 279 1.56 33.63 -0.05
N THR A 280 2.63 32.83 -0.15
CA THR A 280 3.35 32.49 -1.39
C THR A 280 3.16 31.05 -1.84
N GLN A 281 2.54 30.18 -1.04
CA GLN A 281 2.30 28.79 -1.43
C GLN A 281 1.05 28.68 -2.30
N ALA A 282 1.19 28.08 -3.49
CA ALA A 282 0.05 27.78 -4.35
C ALA A 282 -0.89 26.78 -3.67
N VAL A 283 -2.20 27.02 -3.76
CA VAL A 283 -3.22 26.05 -3.35
C VAL A 283 -3.27 24.95 -4.40
N THR A 284 -3.19 23.69 -3.98
CA THR A 284 -3.11 22.52 -4.88
C THR A 284 -4.26 21.54 -4.69
N GLY A 285 -5.06 21.75 -3.64
CA GLY A 285 -6.20 20.92 -3.29
C GLY A 285 -7.05 21.59 -2.24
N LEU A 286 -8.36 21.40 -2.35
CA LEU A 286 -9.32 21.72 -1.30
C LEU A 286 -10.10 20.45 -1.00
N SER A 287 -10.35 20.11 0.27
CA SER A 287 -11.18 18.96 0.61
C SER A 287 -11.96 19.17 1.89
N ALA A 288 -13.23 18.77 1.88
CA ALA A 288 -14.07 18.76 3.07
C ALA A 288 -13.64 17.63 4.01
N ALA A 289 -13.59 17.94 5.29
CA ALA A 289 -13.34 17.04 6.40
C ALA A 289 -14.29 17.39 7.56
N ARG A 290 -14.33 16.55 8.59
CA ARG A 290 -15.03 16.87 9.83
C ARG A 290 -14.08 16.93 10.99
N SER A 291 -14.24 17.93 11.85
CA SER A 291 -13.53 18.03 13.12
C SER A 291 -13.94 16.91 14.06
N GLU A 292 -13.22 16.80 15.19
CA GLU A 292 -13.61 15.92 16.30
C GLU A 292 -15.03 16.19 16.81
N ALA A 293 -15.44 17.47 16.86
CA ALA A 293 -16.79 17.88 17.26
C ALA A 293 -17.87 17.60 16.18
N GLY A 294 -17.47 17.16 14.98
CA GLY A 294 -18.38 16.92 13.86
C GLY A 294 -18.64 18.15 12.98
N ASP A 295 -18.00 19.28 13.25
CA ASP A 295 -18.12 20.49 12.44
C ASP A 295 -17.45 20.32 11.07
N LEU A 296 -17.96 21.03 10.05
CA LEU A 296 -17.32 21.11 8.75
C LEU A 296 -15.96 21.82 8.86
N VAL A 297 -14.91 21.19 8.32
CA VAL A 297 -13.58 21.77 8.21
C VAL A 297 -13.09 21.62 6.78
N TRP A 298 -12.52 22.67 6.22
CA TRP A 298 -11.86 22.65 4.94
C TRP A 298 -10.37 22.43 5.11
N ARG A 299 -9.84 21.36 4.52
CA ARG A 299 -8.40 21.17 4.35
C ARG A 299 -7.97 21.84 3.05
N VAL A 300 -7.03 22.77 3.15
CA VAL A 300 -6.38 23.41 1.99
C VAL A 300 -4.98 22.85 1.84
N ALA A 301 -4.74 22.05 0.79
CA ALA A 301 -3.43 21.52 0.47
C ALA A 301 -2.58 22.58 -0.22
N LEU A 302 -1.35 22.75 0.25
CA LEU A 302 -0.42 23.76 -0.22
C LEU A 302 0.75 23.12 -0.97
N ALA A 303 1.19 23.75 -2.04
CA ALA A 303 2.43 23.38 -2.71
C ALA A 303 3.59 23.49 -1.70
N ALA A 304 4.36 22.42 -1.55
CA ALA A 304 5.59 22.48 -0.79
C ALA A 304 6.57 23.45 -1.49
N PRO A 305 7.38 24.23 -0.75
CA PRO A 305 8.46 25.01 -1.36
C PRO A 305 9.33 24.05 -2.17
N GLN A 306 9.57 24.41 -3.43
CA GLN A 306 10.29 23.60 -4.41
C GLN A 306 11.77 23.51 -4.01
N GLN A 307 12.09 22.69 -3.01
CA GLN A 307 13.43 22.13 -2.89
C GLN A 307 13.58 21.17 -4.06
N SER A 308 14.48 21.55 -4.96
CA SER A 308 15.04 20.83 -6.10
C SER A 308 14.56 19.38 -6.23
N ALA A 309 14.07 19.03 -7.41
CA ALA A 309 13.76 17.68 -7.88
C ALA A 309 14.97 16.72 -7.82
N GLY A 310 15.50 16.50 -6.63
CA GLY A 310 16.60 15.63 -6.27
C GLY A 310 16.07 14.62 -5.27
N HIS A 311 15.80 13.42 -5.76
CA HIS A 311 15.67 12.20 -4.97
C HIS A 311 14.70 12.30 -3.78
N SER A 312 13.41 12.42 -4.11
CA SER A 312 12.29 12.22 -3.18
C SER A 312 12.55 11.08 -2.19
N ALA A 313 12.26 11.32 -0.92
CA ALA A 313 12.26 10.31 0.15
C ALA A 313 11.43 9.06 -0.21
N LEU A 314 10.48 9.13 -1.15
CA LEU A 314 9.78 7.95 -1.69
C LEU A 314 10.65 7.09 -2.61
N ALA A 315 11.59 7.67 -3.37
CA ALA A 315 12.51 6.91 -4.22
C ALA A 315 13.54 6.12 -3.39
N HIS A 316 13.93 6.63 -2.21
CA HIS A 316 14.80 5.94 -1.25
C HIS A 316 14.04 5.04 -0.28
N ALA A 317 12.78 5.33 0.07
CA ALA A 317 11.95 4.45 0.91
C ALA A 317 11.61 3.10 0.24
N HIS A 318 11.72 3.02 -1.09
CA HIS A 318 11.68 1.75 -1.81
C HIS A 318 12.89 0.83 -1.54
N HIS A 319 13.97 1.34 -0.93
CA HIS A 319 15.28 0.69 -0.86
C HIS A 319 15.88 0.53 0.55
N GLY A 320 15.17 0.90 1.61
CA GLY A 320 15.61 0.67 3.00
C GLY A 320 15.12 1.78 3.95
N ALA A 321 15.15 1.51 5.24
CA ALA A 321 14.82 2.48 6.28
C ALA A 321 15.76 3.70 6.18
N MET A 322 15.20 4.91 6.25
CA MET A 322 15.99 6.11 6.49
C MET A 322 16.61 6.02 7.89
N PRO A 323 17.87 6.44 8.09
CA PRO A 323 18.34 6.84 9.41
C PRO A 323 17.51 8.04 9.88
N ASP A 324 17.17 8.08 11.16
CA ASP A 324 16.64 9.26 11.84
C ASP A 324 17.66 10.39 11.78
N GLN A 325 17.70 11.13 10.67
CA GLN A 325 18.36 12.42 10.60
C GLN A 325 17.29 13.50 10.59
N ALA A 326 17.11 14.03 11.80
CA ALA A 326 16.41 15.26 12.14
C ALA A 326 16.33 16.23 10.96
N MET A 327 15.10 16.45 10.49
CA MET A 327 14.78 17.68 9.80
C MET A 327 15.09 18.83 10.76
N SER A 328 16.18 19.54 10.46
CA SER A 328 16.58 20.76 11.14
C SER A 328 15.40 21.73 11.26
N ALA A 329 15.26 22.31 12.46
CA ALA A 329 14.18 23.18 12.90
C ALA A 329 14.16 24.58 12.25
N ALA A 330 14.37 24.67 10.93
CA ALA A 330 13.77 25.75 10.16
C ALA A 330 12.29 25.40 10.04
N LYS A 331 11.38 26.21 10.63
CA LYS A 331 9.93 25.99 10.65
C LYS A 331 9.45 25.65 9.23
N ALA A 332 9.30 24.36 8.94
CA ALA A 332 8.95 23.88 7.61
C ALA A 332 7.60 24.53 7.24
N LEU A 333 7.51 25.09 6.05
CA LEU A 333 6.26 25.67 5.57
C LEU A 333 5.16 24.60 5.64
N PRO A 334 3.93 24.97 6.05
CA PRO A 334 2.85 24.02 6.18
C PRO A 334 2.53 23.38 4.82
N THR A 335 2.27 22.07 4.83
CA THR A 335 1.82 21.33 3.63
C THR A 335 0.30 21.36 3.47
N ALA A 336 -0.42 21.74 4.53
CA ALA A 336 -1.84 22.01 4.49
C ALA A 336 -2.25 22.99 5.60
N LEU A 337 -3.32 23.74 5.36
CA LEU A 337 -4.06 24.50 6.38
C LEU A 337 -5.43 23.85 6.60
N TRP A 338 -5.99 24.07 7.77
CA TRP A 338 -7.32 23.61 8.14
C TRP A 338 -8.15 24.79 8.57
N ILE A 339 -9.28 25.01 7.91
CA ILE A 339 -10.10 26.20 8.05
C ILE A 339 -11.50 25.76 8.48
N LYS A 340 -12.02 26.35 9.55
CA LYS A 340 -13.36 26.03 10.05
C LYS A 340 -14.43 26.52 9.06
N GLY A 341 -15.41 25.66 8.76
CA GLY A 341 -16.39 25.86 7.70
C GLY A 341 -17.39 27.00 7.89
N ASP A 342 -17.56 27.48 9.13
CA ASP A 342 -18.54 28.51 9.50
C ASP A 342 -17.93 29.92 9.61
N SER A 343 -16.72 30.00 10.13
CA SER A 343 -16.06 31.21 10.61
C SER A 343 -14.83 31.58 9.79
N GLY A 344 -14.32 30.64 8.98
CA GLY A 344 -13.04 30.83 8.28
C GLY A 344 -11.82 30.81 9.20
N ALA A 345 -12.00 30.49 10.48
CA ALA A 345 -10.91 30.47 11.45
C ALA A 345 -9.92 29.34 11.16
N LEU A 346 -8.62 29.63 11.28
CA LEU A 346 -7.57 28.63 11.17
C LEU A 346 -7.60 27.69 12.38
N MET A 347 -7.47 26.38 12.13
CA MET A 347 -7.38 25.34 13.13
C MET A 347 -6.00 24.68 13.10
N GLU A 348 -5.10 25.08 13.99
CA GLU A 348 -3.70 24.62 13.97
C GLU A 348 -3.56 23.10 14.18
N ASN A 349 -4.38 22.51 15.06
CA ASN A 349 -4.29 21.09 15.45
C ASN A 349 -5.32 20.18 14.78
N ALA A 350 -6.12 20.69 13.83
CA ALA A 350 -7.23 19.94 13.26
C ALA A 350 -6.84 18.56 12.71
N ALA A 351 -5.68 18.43 12.06
CA ALA A 351 -5.23 17.12 11.57
C ALA A 351 -5.05 16.09 12.70
N GLN A 352 -4.50 16.52 13.84
CA GLN A 352 -4.32 15.67 15.01
C GLN A 352 -5.67 15.34 15.65
N ASP A 353 -6.54 16.33 15.80
CA ASP A 353 -7.88 16.14 16.41
C ASP A 353 -8.74 15.19 15.58
N ILE A 354 -8.70 15.32 14.25
CA ILE A 354 -9.36 14.39 13.31
C ILE A 354 -8.79 12.98 13.46
N ALA A 355 -7.46 12.84 13.54
CA ALA A 355 -6.83 11.55 13.73
C ALA A 355 -7.23 10.89 15.06
N ARG A 356 -7.30 11.69 16.14
CA ARG A 356 -7.77 11.26 17.47
C ARG A 356 -9.19 10.74 17.39
N ALA A 357 -10.11 11.54 16.84
CA ALA A 357 -11.52 11.21 16.73
C ALA A 357 -11.76 9.93 15.91
N LEU A 358 -11.07 9.78 14.78
CA LEU A 358 -11.16 8.58 13.96
C LEU A 358 -10.59 7.34 14.66
N ALA A 359 -9.48 7.49 15.38
CA ALA A 359 -8.86 6.38 16.11
C ALA A 359 -9.73 5.91 17.29
N ILE A 360 -10.31 6.83 18.05
CA ILE A 360 -11.30 6.55 19.12
C ILE A 360 -12.52 5.85 18.52
N LYS A 361 -13.06 6.38 17.41
CA LYS A 361 -14.22 5.78 16.74
C LYS A 361 -13.94 4.37 16.22
N ALA A 362 -12.75 4.12 15.70
CA ALA A 362 -12.36 2.83 15.12
C ALA A 362 -12.11 1.74 16.17
N THR A 363 -11.63 2.13 17.36
CA THR A 363 -11.32 1.21 18.46
C THR A 363 -12.43 1.09 19.49
N GLY A 364 -13.27 2.11 19.63
CA GLY A 364 -14.22 2.25 20.74
C GLY A 364 -13.56 2.60 22.07
N LEU A 365 -12.25 2.86 22.09
CA LEU A 365 -11.49 3.21 23.30
C LEU A 365 -11.57 4.71 23.57
N GLY A 366 -11.66 5.08 24.85
CA GLY A 366 -11.65 6.50 25.27
C GLY A 366 -10.31 7.19 25.04
N GLU A 367 -10.36 8.53 24.93
CA GLU A 367 -9.16 9.37 24.75
C GLU A 367 -8.12 9.17 25.85
N ASN A 368 -8.55 8.91 27.08
CA ASN A 368 -7.68 8.63 28.23
C ASN A 368 -6.80 7.38 28.06
N ARG A 369 -7.07 6.54 27.06
CA ARG A 369 -6.25 5.37 26.72
C ARG A 369 -5.21 5.68 25.65
N ILE A 370 -5.18 6.89 25.08
CA ILE A 370 -4.17 7.29 24.10
C ILE A 370 -2.87 7.60 24.84
N VAL A 371 -1.81 6.85 24.54
CA VAL A 371 -0.48 7.00 25.13
C VAL A 371 0.35 8.03 24.38
N SER A 372 0.26 8.05 23.04
CA SER A 372 1.02 8.97 22.19
C SER A 372 0.34 9.17 20.84
N MET A 373 0.60 10.35 20.25
CA MET A 373 0.18 10.71 18.90
C MET A 373 1.32 11.42 18.19
N ASP A 374 1.86 10.79 17.15
CA ASP A 374 3.02 11.30 16.42
C ASP A 374 2.72 11.36 14.92
N GLN A 375 3.21 12.41 14.24
CA GLN A 375 3.10 12.48 12.79
C GLN A 375 4.23 11.68 12.13
N VAL A 376 3.86 10.75 11.26
CA VAL A 376 4.76 9.87 10.52
C VAL A 376 4.85 10.34 9.07
N HIS A 377 6.04 10.81 8.68
CA HIS A 377 6.34 11.34 7.34
C HIS A 377 7.03 10.34 6.42
N GLY A 378 7.36 9.14 6.93
CA GLY A 378 8.07 8.10 6.19
C GLY A 378 7.59 6.71 6.60
N PHE A 379 7.82 5.72 5.75
CA PHE A 379 7.44 4.34 6.06
C PHE A 379 8.40 3.73 7.07
N THR A 380 7.83 3.07 8.09
CA THR A 380 8.56 2.44 9.19
C THR A 380 8.33 0.92 9.16
N PRO A 381 9.04 0.13 9.99
CA PRO A 381 8.74 -1.30 10.14
C PRO A 381 7.30 -1.58 10.61
N GLU A 382 6.72 -0.66 11.41
CA GLU A 382 5.34 -0.74 11.92
C GLU A 382 4.32 -0.24 10.88
N TYR A 383 4.74 0.66 9.99
CA TYR A 383 3.91 1.25 8.94
C TYR A 383 4.61 1.21 7.58
N GLY A 384 4.47 0.07 6.90
CA GLY A 384 5.18 -0.20 5.66
C GLY A 384 4.65 0.56 4.44
N PHE A 385 5.48 0.60 3.39
CA PHE A 385 5.18 1.18 2.07
C PHE A 385 3.89 0.66 1.41
N LEU A 386 3.39 -0.48 1.88
CA LEU A 386 2.15 -1.08 1.40
C LEU A 386 0.93 -0.17 1.58
N ASN A 387 0.94 0.69 2.61
CA ASN A 387 -0.19 1.53 2.97
C ASN A 387 -0.40 2.74 2.02
N LYS A 388 0.63 3.12 1.25
CA LYS A 388 0.58 4.18 0.21
C LYS A 388 0.10 5.57 0.68
N ARG A 389 0.02 5.81 1.98
CA ARG A 389 -0.48 7.07 2.56
C ARG A 389 0.59 7.67 3.44
N LEU A 390 0.94 8.93 3.18
CA LEU A 390 1.81 9.75 4.01
C LEU A 390 1.41 11.23 3.79
N PRO A 391 1.64 12.11 4.79
CA PRO A 391 1.91 11.76 6.18
C PRO A 391 0.68 11.12 6.85
N VAL A 392 0.89 10.35 7.90
CA VAL A 392 -0.19 9.78 8.73
C VAL A 392 0.08 10.05 10.21
N TRP A 393 -0.97 10.05 11.02
CA TRP A 393 -0.86 10.11 12.47
C TRP A 393 -0.79 8.71 13.04
N ARG A 394 0.29 8.41 13.76
CA ARG A 394 0.45 7.22 14.58
C ARG A 394 -0.21 7.47 15.92
N VAL A 395 -1.29 6.74 16.22
CA VAL A 395 -2.07 6.86 17.47
C VAL A 395 -1.89 5.58 18.28
N ALA A 396 -1.15 5.66 19.38
CA ALA A 396 -0.90 4.51 20.25
C ALA A 396 -1.88 4.48 21.41
N PHE A 397 -2.52 3.34 21.63
CA PHE A 397 -3.39 3.08 22.76
C PHE A 397 -2.72 2.18 23.78
N ASP A 398 -3.01 2.40 25.07
CA ASP A 398 -2.71 1.45 26.13
C ASP A 398 -3.74 0.32 26.08
N ASP A 399 -3.67 -0.54 25.06
CA ASP A 399 -4.58 -1.67 24.87
C ASP A 399 -3.82 -2.96 24.50
N PRO A 400 -4.20 -4.13 25.06
CA PRO A 400 -3.57 -5.40 24.73
C PRO A 400 -3.83 -5.88 23.30
N GLU A 401 -5.01 -5.62 22.75
CA GLU A 401 -5.46 -6.14 21.45
C GLU A 401 -5.10 -5.18 20.31
N THR A 402 -5.34 -3.88 20.50
CA THR A 402 -5.14 -2.85 19.47
C THR A 402 -4.27 -1.70 19.97
N PRO A 403 -2.94 -1.89 20.08
CA PRO A 403 -2.04 -0.88 20.61
C PRO A 403 -1.79 0.28 19.65
N LEU A 404 -2.06 0.15 18.33
CA LEU A 404 -1.57 1.15 17.37
C LEU A 404 -2.45 1.31 16.12
N LEU A 405 -2.84 2.55 15.82
CA LEU A 405 -3.53 2.92 14.58
C LEU A 405 -2.71 3.95 13.80
N PHE A 406 -2.84 3.93 12.48
CA PHE A 406 -2.30 4.94 11.58
C PHE A 406 -3.45 5.60 10.84
N VAL A 407 -3.60 6.92 10.98
CA VAL A 407 -4.73 7.67 10.43
C VAL A 407 -4.25 8.71 9.42
N ASP A 408 -4.78 8.66 8.21
CA ASP A 408 -4.63 9.71 7.22
C ASP A 408 -5.73 10.76 7.43
N ALA A 409 -5.39 11.84 8.13
CA ALA A 409 -6.33 12.92 8.42
C ALA A 409 -6.81 13.62 7.13
N ALA A 410 -5.98 13.67 6.08
CA ALA A 410 -6.33 14.36 4.83
C ALA A 410 -7.47 13.69 4.06
N ASP A 411 -7.61 12.37 4.23
CA ASP A 411 -8.69 11.58 3.65
C ASP A 411 -9.69 11.07 4.68
N ALA A 412 -9.49 11.40 5.96
CA ALA A 412 -10.27 10.91 7.08
C ALA A 412 -10.41 9.36 7.11
N VAL A 413 -9.30 8.66 6.88
CA VAL A 413 -9.25 7.18 6.80
C VAL A 413 -8.26 6.61 7.81
N VAL A 414 -8.67 5.54 8.50
CA VAL A 414 -7.74 4.66 9.23
C VAL A 414 -6.97 3.84 8.21
N ALA A 415 -5.71 4.19 7.98
CA ALA A 415 -4.85 3.60 6.97
C ALA A 415 -4.32 2.22 7.38
N ALA A 416 -4.07 2.00 8.67
CA ALA A 416 -3.69 0.70 9.22
C ALA A 416 -4.05 0.60 10.70
N THR A 417 -4.36 -0.62 11.13
CA THR A 417 -4.50 -1.00 12.54
C THR A 417 -3.49 -2.11 12.79
N VAL A 418 -2.70 -1.98 13.85
CA VAL A 418 -1.59 -2.89 14.17
C VAL A 418 -1.77 -3.41 15.58
N SER A 419 -2.01 -4.71 15.69
CA SER A 419 -2.07 -5.47 16.95
C SER A 419 -0.67 -5.78 17.50
N LYS A 420 -0.57 -6.19 18.78
CA LYS A 420 0.69 -6.73 19.32
C LYS A 420 1.12 -8.01 18.59
N ALA A 421 0.15 -8.79 18.09
CA ALA A 421 0.42 -9.98 17.31
C ALA A 421 1.05 -9.61 15.95
N ASP A 422 0.56 -8.57 15.28
CA ASP A 422 1.12 -8.04 14.03
C ASP A 422 2.57 -7.57 14.21
N VAL A 423 2.88 -6.86 15.30
CA VAL A 423 4.26 -6.42 15.57
C VAL A 423 5.21 -7.61 15.74
N ARG A 424 4.80 -8.63 16.50
CA ARG A 424 5.61 -9.83 16.73
C ARG A 424 5.80 -10.64 15.45
N GLU A 425 4.71 -10.86 14.72
CA GLU A 425 4.74 -11.56 13.43
C GLU A 425 5.63 -10.81 12.44
N GLY A 426 5.41 -9.51 12.25
CA GLY A 426 6.17 -8.69 11.33
C GLY A 426 7.66 -8.67 11.64
N LYS A 427 8.04 -8.60 12.93
CA LYS A 427 9.45 -8.70 13.35
C LYS A 427 10.05 -10.06 13.02
N PHE A 428 9.31 -11.15 13.30
CA PHE A 428 9.75 -12.51 12.99
C PHE A 428 9.87 -12.72 11.47
N PHE A 429 8.86 -12.33 10.70
CA PHE A 429 8.84 -12.47 9.24
C PHE A 429 9.93 -11.63 8.56
N ASN A 430 10.10 -10.36 8.96
CA ASN A 430 11.15 -9.52 8.38
C ASN A 430 12.55 -10.06 8.67
N THR A 431 12.80 -10.59 9.87
CA THR A 431 14.10 -11.14 10.26
C THR A 431 14.33 -12.53 9.64
N VAL A 432 13.39 -13.45 9.78
CA VAL A 432 13.56 -14.87 9.47
C VAL A 432 13.22 -15.19 8.02
N HIS A 433 12.26 -14.49 7.41
CA HIS A 433 11.83 -14.71 6.03
C HIS A 433 12.45 -13.74 5.02
N LYS A 434 12.59 -12.45 5.38
CA LYS A 434 13.16 -11.43 4.47
C LYS A 434 14.62 -11.11 4.72
N TRP A 435 15.20 -11.68 5.78
CA TRP A 435 16.59 -11.49 6.18
C TRP A 435 16.97 -10.01 6.29
N SER A 436 16.13 -9.20 6.97
CA SER A 436 16.39 -7.77 7.19
C SER A 436 17.71 -7.50 7.93
N PHE A 437 18.27 -8.49 8.64
CA PHE A 437 19.62 -8.41 9.21
C PHE A 437 20.73 -8.27 8.15
N LEU A 438 20.43 -8.47 6.87
CA LEU A 438 21.32 -8.21 5.73
C LEU A 438 21.01 -6.87 5.04
N ASP A 439 20.15 -6.01 5.59
CA ASP A 439 19.81 -4.74 4.95
C ASP A 439 21.02 -3.79 4.81
N TRP A 440 22.07 -3.98 5.61
CA TRP A 440 23.32 -3.22 5.53
C TRP A 440 24.04 -3.33 4.17
N MET A 441 23.84 -4.41 3.41
CA MET A 441 24.42 -4.57 2.07
C MET A 441 23.51 -4.02 0.96
N GLY A 442 22.36 -3.45 1.31
CA GLY A 442 21.35 -2.99 0.38
C GLY A 442 20.47 -4.10 -0.18
N GLN A 443 19.31 -3.69 -0.73
CA GLN A 443 18.27 -4.61 -1.17
C GLN A 443 18.73 -5.60 -2.24
N LYS A 444 19.41 -5.13 -3.31
CA LYS A 444 19.78 -5.99 -4.45
C LYS A 444 20.76 -7.10 -4.03
N PRO A 445 21.88 -6.81 -3.34
CA PRO A 445 22.77 -7.87 -2.87
C PRO A 445 22.09 -8.84 -1.91
N ARG A 446 21.29 -8.34 -0.96
CA ARG A 446 20.51 -9.19 -0.05
C ARG A 446 19.60 -10.15 -0.81
N ASP A 447 18.83 -9.64 -1.78
CA ASP A 447 17.91 -10.45 -2.56
C ASP A 447 18.66 -11.53 -3.37
N VAL A 448 19.86 -11.25 -3.88
CA VAL A 448 20.72 -12.25 -4.55
C VAL A 448 21.19 -13.33 -3.58
N VAL A 449 21.59 -12.95 -2.37
CA VAL A 449 21.99 -13.91 -1.31
C VAL A 449 20.82 -14.83 -0.96
N ILE A 450 19.64 -14.27 -0.69
CA ILE A 450 18.41 -15.03 -0.41
C ILE A 450 18.11 -16.01 -1.54
N MET A 451 18.10 -15.54 -2.79
CA MET A 451 17.79 -16.38 -3.95
C MET A 451 18.83 -17.49 -4.16
N SER A 452 20.09 -17.25 -3.82
CA SER A 452 21.15 -18.28 -3.86
C SER A 452 20.90 -19.40 -2.85
N PHE A 453 20.42 -19.05 -1.64
CA PHE A 453 20.04 -20.05 -0.63
C PHE A 453 18.75 -20.78 -0.99
N VAL A 454 17.77 -20.10 -1.58
CA VAL A 454 16.57 -20.76 -2.13
C VAL A 454 16.96 -21.77 -3.21
N ALA A 455 17.83 -21.38 -4.15
CA ALA A 455 18.35 -22.29 -5.17
C ALA A 455 19.11 -23.47 -4.55
N LEU A 456 19.92 -23.24 -3.52
CA LEU A 456 20.62 -24.28 -2.78
C LEU A 456 19.65 -25.29 -2.13
N ILE A 457 18.56 -24.83 -1.51
CA ILE A 457 17.53 -25.71 -0.95
C ILE A 457 16.92 -26.58 -2.05
N VAL A 458 16.52 -25.99 -3.17
CA VAL A 458 15.94 -26.71 -4.31
C VAL A 458 16.92 -27.74 -4.86
N LEU A 459 18.17 -27.36 -5.12
CA LEU A 459 19.21 -28.25 -5.63
C LEU A 459 19.52 -29.40 -4.66
N THR A 460 19.56 -29.12 -3.35
CA THR A 460 19.79 -30.15 -2.32
C THR A 460 18.65 -31.17 -2.31
N SER A 461 17.40 -30.71 -2.40
CA SER A 461 16.21 -31.56 -2.46
C SER A 461 16.17 -32.40 -3.75
N LEU A 462 16.42 -31.79 -4.91
CA LEU A 462 16.49 -32.50 -6.19
C LEU A 462 17.61 -33.55 -6.20
N PHE A 463 18.79 -33.19 -5.68
CA PHE A 463 19.91 -34.12 -5.59
C PHE A 463 19.60 -35.30 -4.67
N GLY A 464 19.01 -35.04 -3.50
CA GLY A 464 18.51 -36.08 -2.60
C GLY A 464 17.51 -37.02 -3.28
N TRP A 465 16.54 -36.45 -3.99
CA TRP A 465 15.54 -37.21 -4.74
C TRP A 465 16.16 -38.09 -5.84
N VAL A 466 17.05 -37.55 -6.65
CA VAL A 466 17.74 -38.29 -7.73
C VAL A 466 18.58 -39.43 -7.16
N THR A 467 19.32 -39.20 -6.07
CA THR A 467 20.13 -40.27 -5.43
C THR A 467 19.25 -41.37 -4.85
N GLN A 468 18.09 -41.02 -4.30
CA GLN A 468 17.10 -41.99 -3.80
C GLN A 468 16.49 -42.83 -4.93
N ILE A 469 16.07 -42.22 -6.03
CA ILE A 469 15.57 -42.96 -7.21
C ILE A 469 16.63 -43.94 -7.73
N ARG A 470 17.88 -43.48 -7.87
CA ARG A 470 18.98 -44.34 -8.32
C ARG A 470 19.19 -45.53 -7.38
N ARG A 471 19.08 -45.31 -6.07
CA ARG A 471 19.17 -46.38 -5.07
C ARG A 471 18.03 -47.39 -5.20
N ILE A 472 16.78 -46.94 -5.34
CA ILE A 472 15.61 -47.83 -5.50
C ILE A 472 15.78 -48.69 -6.75
N ARG A 473 16.14 -48.09 -7.89
CA ARG A 473 16.39 -48.83 -9.14
C ARG A 473 17.51 -49.86 -9.01
N GLN A 474 18.57 -49.55 -8.27
CA GLN A 474 19.65 -50.51 -7.99
C GLN A 474 19.16 -51.69 -7.15
N LEU A 475 18.36 -51.44 -6.11
CA LEU A 475 17.78 -52.49 -5.28
C LEU A 475 16.82 -53.38 -6.07
N ASP A 476 15.98 -52.80 -6.93
CA ASP A 476 15.08 -53.56 -7.80
C ASP A 476 15.85 -54.44 -8.79
N THR A 477 16.94 -53.91 -9.35
CA THR A 477 17.80 -54.66 -10.27
C THR A 477 18.52 -55.81 -9.56
N GLN A 478 18.94 -55.61 -8.31
CA GLN A 478 19.53 -56.68 -7.49
C GLN A 478 18.50 -57.73 -7.10
N ARG A 479 17.28 -57.32 -6.71
CA ARG A 479 16.18 -58.23 -6.39
C ARG A 479 15.78 -59.12 -7.56
N LYS A 480 15.79 -58.58 -8.80
CA LYS A 480 15.54 -59.36 -10.03
C LYS A 480 16.68 -60.29 -10.43
N LYS A 481 17.89 -60.11 -9.87
CA LYS A 481 19.09 -60.91 -10.15
C LYS A 481 19.43 -61.92 -9.06
N SER A 482 18.76 -61.86 -7.90
CA SER A 482 18.83 -62.90 -6.88
C SER A 482 17.86 -64.03 -7.28
N PRO A 483 18.34 -65.29 -7.38
CA PRO A 483 17.53 -66.44 -7.77
C PRO A 483 16.41 -66.76 -6.79
#